data_AF-A0AA42HKA9-F1
#
_entry.id   AF-A0AA42HKA9-F1
#
_cell.length_a   1.000
_cell.length_b   1.000
_cell.length_c   1.000
_cell.angle_alpha   90.00
_cell.angle_beta   90.00
_cell.angle_gamma   90.00
#
_symmetry.space_group_name_H-M   'P 1'
#
loop_
_entity.id
_entity.type
_entity.pdbx_description
1 polymer ?
#
loop_
_entity_poly.entity_id
_entity_poly.type
_entity_poly.pdbx_seq_one_letter_code
_entity_poly.pdbx_strand_id
1 'polypeptide(L)'
;MAKSQQERSAAAAAKRQRLDETELRHRVRRGTRTMLECLMRWHGIEEQAEAIQLLIMHAHDLGPEGSAPLLAIPRHDFTPSEFVARQLDRLGRQEAERLDRLDDSACR
;
A
#
# COMPACT_ATOMS: atom_id res chain seq x y z
N MET A 1 -19.40 -39.95 -23.07
CA MET A 1 -18.07 -39.98 -22.42
C MET A 1 -17.94 -38.74 -21.54
N ALA A 2 -17.59 -38.89 -20.26
CA ALA A 2 -17.30 -37.73 -19.41
C ALA A 2 -15.96 -37.11 -19.84
N LYS A 3 -15.90 -35.78 -19.99
CA LYS A 3 -14.66 -35.08 -20.35
C LYS A 3 -13.54 -35.40 -19.37
N SER A 4 -12.31 -35.55 -19.87
CA SER A 4 -11.13 -35.75 -19.02
C SER A 4 -10.84 -34.48 -18.21
N GLN A 5 -10.10 -34.62 -17.10
CA GLN A 5 -9.71 -33.47 -16.29
C GLN A 5 -8.87 -32.46 -17.09
N GLN A 6 -8.02 -32.93 -18.00
CA GLN A 6 -7.17 -32.11 -18.86
C GLN A 6 -7.99 -31.29 -19.86
N GLU A 7 -9.01 -31.90 -20.49
CA GLU A 7 -9.93 -31.20 -21.39
C GLU A 7 -10.71 -30.09 -20.67
N ARG A 8 -11.14 -30.34 -19.42
CA ARG A 8 -11.84 -29.33 -18.61
C ARG A 8 -10.91 -28.17 -18.24
N SER A 9 -9.68 -28.45 -17.83
CA SER A 9 -8.67 -27.43 -17.52
C SER A 9 -8.32 -26.58 -18.73
N ALA A 10 -8.15 -27.20 -19.91
CA ALA A 10 -7.88 -26.50 -21.16
C ALA A 10 -9.05 -25.60 -21.57
N ALA A 11 -10.30 -26.07 -21.45
CA ALA A 11 -11.48 -25.26 -21.75
C ALA A 11 -11.62 -24.06 -20.81
N ALA A 12 -11.31 -24.24 -19.52
CA ALA A 12 -11.29 -23.14 -18.55
C ALA A 12 -10.18 -22.12 -18.84
N ALA A 13 -8.99 -22.58 -19.23
CA ALA A 13 -7.89 -21.69 -19.64
C ALA A 13 -8.24 -20.89 -20.90
N ALA A 14 -8.83 -21.52 -21.92
CA ALA A 14 -9.29 -20.86 -23.12
C ALA A 14 -10.38 -19.81 -22.83
N LYS A 15 -11.29 -20.10 -21.89
CA LYS A 15 -12.31 -19.13 -21.45
C LYS A 15 -11.68 -17.89 -20.82
N ARG A 16 -10.69 -18.08 -19.92
CA ARG A 16 -9.97 -16.96 -19.27
C ARG A 16 -9.30 -16.07 -20.30
N GLN A 17 -8.59 -16.67 -21.26
CA GLN A 17 -7.95 -15.94 -22.36
C GLN A 17 -8.98 -15.17 -23.21
N ARG A 18 -10.11 -15.80 -23.53
CA ARG A 18 -11.18 -15.15 -24.32
C ARG A 18 -11.78 -13.93 -23.60
N LEU A 19 -11.88 -13.99 -22.28
CA LEU A 19 -12.48 -12.94 -21.45
C LEU A 19 -11.45 -11.95 -20.89
N ASP A 20 -10.18 -12.07 -21.29
CA ASP A 20 -9.05 -11.28 -20.76
C ASP A 20 -8.98 -11.30 -19.22
N GLU A 21 -9.37 -12.44 -18.63
CA GLU A 21 -9.38 -12.61 -17.18
C GLU A 21 -7.95 -12.68 -16.65
N THR A 22 -7.57 -11.68 -15.87
CA THR A 22 -6.31 -11.66 -15.11
C THR A 22 -6.56 -12.05 -13.65
N GLU A 23 -5.78 -13.00 -13.14
CA GLU A 23 -5.89 -13.43 -11.74
C GLU A 23 -5.15 -12.47 -10.79
N LEU A 24 -5.89 -11.83 -9.87
CA LEU A 24 -5.32 -10.98 -8.82
C LEU A 24 -5.13 -11.79 -7.52
N ARG A 25 -3.96 -12.41 -7.35
CA ARG A 25 -3.61 -13.13 -6.11
C ARG A 25 -3.02 -12.19 -5.06
N HIS A 26 -3.76 -11.94 -3.98
CA HIS A 26 -3.30 -11.07 -2.90
C HIS A 26 -3.37 -11.75 -1.52
N ARG A 27 -2.22 -11.85 -0.82
CA ARG A 27 -2.14 -12.37 0.55
C ARG A 27 -2.00 -11.21 1.53
N VAL A 28 -3.00 -11.03 2.39
CA VAL A 28 -3.05 -9.93 3.35
C VAL A 28 -2.70 -10.34 4.77
N ARG A 29 -2.14 -9.41 5.55
CA ARG A 29 -1.98 -9.55 7.00
C ARG A 29 -3.31 -9.27 7.71
N ARG A 30 -3.41 -9.67 8.98
CA ARG A 30 -4.63 -9.53 9.80
C ARG A 30 -5.20 -8.10 9.79
N GLY A 31 -4.35 -7.07 9.89
CA GLY A 31 -4.80 -5.67 9.91
C GLY A 31 -5.60 -5.29 8.67
N THR A 32 -5.01 -5.47 7.48
CA THR A 32 -5.67 -5.21 6.19
C THR A 32 -6.94 -6.06 6.02
N ARG A 33 -6.90 -7.34 6.43
CA ARG A 33 -8.08 -8.21 6.37
C ARG A 33 -9.23 -7.66 7.22
N THR A 34 -8.95 -7.23 8.44
CA THR A 34 -9.98 -6.65 9.33
C THR A 34 -10.53 -5.34 8.80
N MET A 35 -9.72 -4.50 8.15
CA MET A 35 -10.22 -3.30 7.46
C MET A 35 -11.19 -3.65 6.34
N LEU A 36 -10.87 -4.65 5.51
CA LEU A 36 -11.77 -5.13 4.46
C LEU A 36 -13.08 -5.69 5.05
N GLU A 37 -13.00 -6.49 6.10
CA GLU A 37 -14.18 -7.02 6.81
C GLU A 37 -15.06 -5.89 7.39
N CYS A 38 -14.46 -4.79 7.87
CA CYS A 38 -15.22 -3.61 8.31
C CYS A 38 -15.97 -2.96 7.16
N LEU A 39 -15.29 -2.68 6.04
CA LEU A 39 -15.90 -2.10 4.83
C LEU A 39 -17.07 -2.96 4.36
N MET A 40 -16.86 -4.27 4.29
CA MET A 40 -17.90 -5.24 3.93
C MET A 40 -19.12 -5.14 4.85
N ARG A 41 -18.91 -5.15 6.18
CA ARG A 41 -20.01 -5.03 7.15
C ARG A 41 -20.76 -3.70 7.05
N TRP A 42 -20.07 -2.59 6.83
CA TRP A 42 -20.70 -1.27 6.71
C TRP A 42 -21.64 -1.18 5.50
N HIS A 43 -21.34 -1.91 4.45
CA HIS A 43 -22.09 -1.85 3.19
C HIS A 43 -22.90 -3.12 2.89
N GLY A 44 -22.96 -4.08 3.82
CA GLY A 44 -23.71 -5.32 3.65
C GLY A 44 -23.16 -6.25 2.55
N ILE A 45 -21.87 -6.17 2.26
CA ILE A 45 -21.21 -6.99 1.23
C ILE A 45 -20.73 -8.30 1.86
N GLU A 46 -21.12 -9.44 1.28
CA GLU A 46 -20.75 -10.77 1.79
C GLU A 46 -19.47 -11.32 1.16
N GLU A 47 -19.16 -10.92 -0.07
CA GLU A 47 -18.03 -11.45 -0.84
C GLU A 47 -16.85 -10.47 -0.90
N GLN A 48 -15.65 -10.94 -0.53
CA GLN A 48 -14.44 -10.10 -0.56
C GLN A 48 -14.09 -9.62 -1.98
N ALA A 49 -14.29 -10.48 -2.98
CA ALA A 49 -14.02 -10.15 -4.37
C ALA A 49 -14.94 -9.03 -4.88
N GLU A 50 -16.21 -9.03 -4.46
CA GLU A 50 -17.16 -7.96 -4.77
C GLU A 50 -16.73 -6.65 -4.12
N ALA A 51 -16.37 -6.67 -2.83
CA ALA A 51 -15.89 -5.47 -2.14
C ALA A 51 -14.66 -4.86 -2.83
N ILE A 52 -13.69 -5.68 -3.23
CA ILE A 52 -12.49 -5.21 -3.95
C ILE A 52 -12.86 -4.66 -5.33
N GLN A 53 -13.76 -5.32 -6.07
CA GLN A 53 -14.21 -4.85 -7.37
C GLN A 53 -14.90 -3.47 -7.27
N LEU A 54 -15.79 -3.31 -6.29
CA LEU A 54 -16.48 -2.04 -6.02
C LEU A 54 -15.49 -0.94 -5.63
N LEU A 55 -14.49 -1.24 -4.78
CA LEU A 55 -13.45 -0.28 -4.43
C LEU A 55 -12.67 0.21 -5.66
N ILE A 56 -12.32 -0.70 -6.59
CA ILE A 56 -11.63 -0.34 -7.83
C ILE A 56 -12.52 0.53 -8.72
N MET A 57 -13.78 0.12 -8.91
CA MET A 57 -14.73 0.86 -9.76
C MET A 57 -14.99 2.26 -9.22
N HIS A 58 -15.31 2.39 -7.93
CA HIS A 58 -15.59 3.69 -7.34
C HIS A 58 -14.36 4.59 -7.25
N ALA A 59 -13.17 4.03 -7.00
CA ALA A 59 -11.95 4.81 -7.10
C ALA A 59 -11.72 5.32 -8.53
N HIS A 60 -12.00 4.50 -9.55
CA HIS A 60 -11.88 4.93 -10.95
C HIS A 60 -12.90 6.04 -11.30
N ASP A 61 -14.15 5.92 -10.86
CA ASP A 61 -15.22 6.88 -11.12
C ASP A 61 -14.92 8.28 -10.55
N LEU A 62 -14.13 8.36 -9.47
CA LEU A 62 -13.67 9.63 -8.90
C LEU A 62 -12.63 10.37 -9.79
N GLY A 63 -12.10 9.71 -10.82
CA GLY A 63 -11.07 10.24 -11.69
C GLY A 63 -9.70 10.38 -11.00
N PRO A 64 -8.68 10.87 -11.72
CA PRO A 64 -7.30 10.93 -11.23
C PRO A 64 -7.12 11.75 -9.95
N GLU A 65 -7.71 12.94 -9.90
CA GLU A 65 -7.57 13.85 -8.75
C GLU A 65 -8.39 13.37 -7.54
N GLY A 66 -9.62 12.88 -7.77
CA GLY A 66 -10.49 12.41 -6.69
C GLY A 66 -10.01 11.11 -6.04
N SER A 67 -9.35 10.23 -6.81
CA SER A 67 -8.79 8.97 -6.30
C SER A 67 -7.41 9.10 -5.67
N ALA A 68 -6.67 10.18 -5.98
CA ALA A 68 -5.31 10.38 -5.50
C ALA A 68 -5.18 10.27 -3.96
N PRO A 69 -6.07 10.83 -3.13
CA PRO A 69 -5.99 10.67 -1.66
C PRO A 69 -6.23 9.24 -1.19
N LEU A 70 -7.04 8.45 -1.89
CA LEU A 70 -7.36 7.06 -1.52
C LEU A 70 -6.19 6.11 -1.78
N LEU A 71 -5.36 6.44 -2.77
CA LEU A 71 -4.18 5.66 -3.17
C LEU A 71 -2.87 6.28 -2.68
N ALA A 72 -2.94 7.40 -1.97
CA ALA A 72 -1.79 8.04 -1.39
C ALA A 72 -1.15 7.11 -0.34
N ILE A 73 0.16 6.90 -0.46
CA ILE A 73 0.92 6.27 0.62
C ILE A 73 0.79 7.19 1.83
N PRO A 74 0.27 6.72 2.98
CA PRO A 74 0.13 7.55 4.17
C PRO A 74 1.52 8.02 4.59
N ARG A 75 1.84 9.27 4.27
CA ARG A 75 2.99 9.96 4.84
C ARG A 75 2.52 10.49 6.17
N HIS A 76 3.07 9.96 7.24
CA HIS A 76 2.95 10.62 8.54
C HIS A 76 3.76 11.90 8.45
N ASP A 77 3.06 13.03 8.37
CA ASP A 77 3.71 14.32 8.47
C ASP A 77 4.25 14.46 9.91
N PHE A 78 5.57 14.25 10.06
CA PHE A 78 6.23 14.36 11.35
C PHE A 78 6.74 15.77 11.51
N THR A 79 5.97 16.60 12.21
CA THR A 79 6.47 17.85 12.76
C THR A 79 6.98 17.56 14.19
N PRO A 80 8.29 17.63 14.47
CA PRO A 80 8.79 17.46 15.83
C PRO A 80 8.20 18.55 16.73
N SER A 81 7.95 18.22 18.00
CA SER A 81 7.60 19.25 18.97
C SER A 81 8.75 20.26 19.10
N GLU A 82 8.43 21.51 19.47
CA GLU A 82 9.45 22.56 19.64
C GLU A 82 10.58 22.13 20.58
N PHE A 83 10.24 21.39 21.64
CA PHE A 83 11.22 20.82 22.56
C PHE A 83 12.20 19.87 21.85
N VAL A 84 11.68 18.94 21.05
CA VAL A 84 12.51 17.97 20.29
C VAL A 84 13.34 18.69 19.24
N ALA A 85 12.78 19.69 18.54
CA ALA A 85 13.51 20.50 17.57
C ALA A 85 14.72 21.20 18.21
N ARG A 86 14.52 21.86 19.36
CA ARG A 86 15.62 22.51 20.11
C ARG A 86 16.69 21.53 20.58
N GLN A 87 16.30 20.31 20.98
CA GLN A 87 17.27 19.28 21.34
C GLN A 87 18.09 18.82 20.14
N LEU A 88 17.45 18.58 19.00
CA LEU A 88 18.12 18.21 17.75
C LEU A 88 19.10 19.29 17.30
N ASP A 89 18.71 20.57 17.35
CA ASP A 89 19.59 21.69 17.01
C ASP A 89 20.84 21.74 17.91
N ARG A 90 20.64 21.54 19.22
CA ARG A 90 21.76 21.55 20.18
C ARG A 90 22.74 20.41 19.91
N LEU A 91 22.23 19.20 19.70
CA LEU A 91 23.04 18.03 19.39
C LEU A 91 23.76 18.18 18.04
N GLY A 92 23.06 18.71 17.03
CA GLY A 92 23.64 18.97 15.72
C GLY A 92 24.82 19.93 15.76
N ARG A 93 24.73 21.01 16.56
CA ARG A 93 25.85 21.94 16.77
C ARG A 93 27.06 21.28 17.44
N GLN A 94 26.82 20.49 18.49
CA GLN A 94 27.89 19.77 19.19
C GLN A 94 28.61 18.79 18.26
N GLU A 95 27.85 18.11 17.40
CA GLU A 95 28.41 17.17 16.45
C GLU A 95 29.19 17.88 15.33
N ALA A 96 28.71 19.01 14.83
CA ALA A 96 29.44 19.84 13.88
C ALA A 96 30.80 20.29 14.45
N GLU A 97 30.82 20.83 15.68
CA GLU A 97 32.06 21.22 16.36
C GLU A 97 33.02 20.04 16.61
N ARG A 98 32.49 18.82 16.77
CA ARG A 98 33.31 17.61 16.90
C ARG A 98 33.93 17.24 15.55
N LEU A 99 33.16 17.30 14.46
CA LEU A 99 33.62 17.01 13.12
C LEU A 99 34.65 18.03 12.63
N ASP A 100 34.41 19.33 12.82
CA ASP A 100 35.37 20.40 12.46
C ASP A 100 36.73 20.19 13.13
N ARG A 101 36.73 19.82 14.42
CA ARG A 101 37.96 19.51 15.17
C ARG A 101 38.69 18.26 14.64
N LEU A 102 37.95 17.28 14.13
CA LEU A 102 38.53 16.08 13.53
C LEU A 102 39.12 16.39 12.15
N ASP A 103 38.42 17.16 11.33
CA ASP A 103 38.90 17.59 10.01
C ASP A 103 40.17 18.46 10.14
N ASP A 104 40.17 19.41 11.08
CA ASP A 104 41.34 20.23 11.42
C ASP A 104 42.53 19.41 11.98
N SER A 105 42.27 18.22 12.50
CA SER A 105 43.33 17.31 12.98
C SER A 105 43.81 16.35 11.90
N ALA A 106 43.02 16.10 10.85
CA ALA A 106 43.39 15.28 9.70
C ALA A 106 44.20 16.05 8.64
N CYS A 107 44.09 17.39 8.59
CA CYS A 107 44.89 18.25 7.72
C CYS A 107 46.25 18.68 8.30
N ARG A 108 46.61 18.24 9.51
CA ARG A 108 47.93 18.44 10.13
C ARG A 108 48.77 17.17 10.03
#